data_AF-A0A7L3M295-F1
#
_entry.id   AF-A0A7L3M295-F1
#
_cell.length_a   1.000
_cell.length_b   1.000
_cell.length_c   1.000
_cell.angle_alpha   90.00
_cell.angle_beta   90.00
_cell.angle_gamma   90.00
#
_symmetry.space_group_name_H-M   'P 1'
#
loop_
_entity.id
_entity.type
_entity.pdbx_description
1 polymer ?
#
loop_
_entity_poly.entity_id
_entity_poly.type
_entity_poly.pdbx_seq_one_letter_code
_entity_poly.pdbx_strand_id
1 'polypeptide(L)' 'IECITQGRELERPRACPPEVYSIMQSCWQREPQQRRPIKEIHTHLQALLKTPPIYLDILG' A
#
# COMPACT_ATOMS: atom_id res chain seq x y z
N ILE A 1 -10.28 9.72 16.08
CA ILE A 1 -10.41 10.65 14.94
C ILE A 1 -9.17 11.54 14.79
N GLU A 2 -8.53 11.97 15.90
CA GLU A 2 -7.34 12.85 15.90
C GLU A 2 -6.15 12.39 15.04
N CYS A 3 -5.89 11.09 14.90
CA CYS A 3 -4.74 10.64 14.09
C CYS A 3 -4.89 10.97 12.60
N ILE A 4 -6.13 10.98 12.08
CA ILE A 4 -6.42 11.22 10.67
C ILE A 4 -6.38 12.73 10.37
N THR A 5 -6.89 13.57 11.27
CA THR A 5 -6.97 15.03 11.07
C THR A 5 -5.59 15.71 11.06
N GLN A 6 -4.59 15.10 11.68
CA GLN A 6 -3.20 15.58 11.67
C GLN A 6 -2.40 15.17 10.43
N GLY A 7 -2.98 14.39 9.50
CA GLY A 7 -2.28 13.90 8.31
C GLY A 7 -1.21 12.85 8.64
N ARG A 8 -1.33 12.15 9.78
CA ARG A 8 -0.48 11.01 10.09
C ARG A 8 -1.02 9.77 9.39
N GLU A 9 -0.23 9.19 8.49
CA GLU A 9 -0.53 7.92 7.84
C GLU A 9 -0.19 6.74 8.77
N LEU A 10 -0.73 5.56 8.46
CA LEU A 10 -0.41 4.34 9.20
C LEU A 10 1.02 3.89 8.86
N GLU A 11 1.76 3.42 9.87
CA GLU A 11 3.08 2.83 9.67
C GLU A 11 3.01 1.53 8.88
N ARG A 12 4.10 1.20 8.17
CA ARG A 12 4.21 -0.04 7.40
C ARG A 12 4.26 -1.26 8.35
N PRO A 13 3.33 -2.23 8.21
CA PRO A 13 3.43 -3.49 8.95
C PRO A 13 4.72 -4.24 8.60
N ARG A 14 5.32 -4.95 9.57
CA ARG A 14 6.60 -5.67 9.37
C ARG A 14 6.57 -6.66 8.20
N ALA A 15 5.47 -7.40 8.07
CA ALA A 15 5.27 -8.40 7.01
C ALA A 15 4.81 -7.80 5.66
N CYS A 16 4.59 -6.48 5.59
CA CYS A 16 4.08 -5.83 4.39
C CYS A 16 5.23 -5.48 3.43
N PRO A 17 5.26 -5.99 2.19
CA PRO A 17 6.25 -5.62 1.19
C PRO A 17 6.23 -4.10 0.92
N PRO A 18 7.39 -3.47 0.62
CA PRO A 18 7.46 -2.05 0.30
C PRO A 18 6.50 -1.63 -0.83
N GLU A 19 6.32 -2.48 -1.83
CA GLU A 19 5.48 -2.24 -3.00
C GLU A 19 4.00 -2.17 -2.61
N VAL A 20 3.57 -3.06 -1.70
CA VAL A 20 2.20 -3.07 -1.17
C VAL A 20 1.96 -1.84 -0.29
N TYR A 21 2.95 -1.44 0.51
CA TYR A 21 2.85 -0.23 1.32
C TYR A 21 2.76 1.04 0.45
N SER A 22 3.52 1.12 -0.64
CA SER A 22 3.41 2.21 -1.62
C SER A 22 2.00 2.34 -2.22
N ILE A 23 1.33 1.20 -2.46
CA ILE A 23 -0.09 1.21 -2.87
C ILE A 23 -0.97 1.80 -1.77
N MET A 24 -0.77 1.41 -0.50
CA MET A 24 -1.52 1.97 0.63
C MET A 24 -1.35 3.50 0.74
N GLN A 25 -0.12 4.01 0.63
CA GLN A 25 0.17 5.45 0.65
C GLN A 25 -0.51 6.20 -0.51
N SER A 26 -0.61 5.57 -1.68
CA SER A 26 -1.35 6.15 -2.81
C SER A 26 -2.86 6.26 -2.56
N CYS A 27 -3.41 5.47 -1.65
CA CYS A 27 -4.81 5.56 -1.20
C CYS A 27 -5.01 6.62 -0.10
N TRP A 28 -3.97 6.93 0.67
CA TRP A 28 -4.01 7.83 1.82
C TRP A 28 -3.63 9.28 1.51
N GLN A 29 -3.49 9.63 0.23
CA GLN A 29 -3.26 11.01 -0.20
C GLN A 29 -4.28 11.97 0.42
N ARG A 30 -3.76 13.08 0.95
CA ARG A 30 -4.53 14.10 1.65
C ARG A 30 -5.61 14.68 0.75
N GLU A 31 -5.23 15.03 -0.48
CA GLU A 31 -6.16 15.50 -1.50
C GLU A 31 -6.82 14.31 -2.22
N PRO A 32 -8.17 14.21 -2.24
CA PRO A 32 -8.87 13.12 -2.89
C PRO A 32 -8.53 12.92 -4.36
N GLN A 33 -8.23 14.02 -5.08
CA GLN A 33 -7.90 14.01 -6.50
C GLN A 33 -6.50 13.43 -6.77
N GLN A 34 -5.63 13.39 -5.75
CA GLN A 34 -4.30 12.77 -5.84
C GLN A 34 -4.34 11.28 -5.51
N ARG A 35 -5.45 10.76 -4.97
CA ARG A 35 -5.58 9.33 -4.68
C ARG A 35 -5.59 8.55 -5.97
N ARG A 36 -4.83 7.46 -6.00
CA ARG A 36 -4.75 6.59 -7.17
C ARG A 36 -6.14 6.00 -7.49
N PRO A 37 -6.57 5.95 -8.77
CA PRO A 37 -7.82 5.32 -9.15
C PRO A 37 -7.86 3.84 -8.78
N ILE A 38 -9.05 3.33 -8.41
CA ILE A 38 -9.21 1.92 -8.00
C ILE A 38 -8.79 0.93 -9.10
N LYS A 39 -8.98 1.31 -10.37
CA LYS A 39 -8.56 0.51 -11.53
C LYS A 39 -7.04 0.32 -11.55
N GLU A 40 -6.27 1.37 -11.30
CA GLU A 40 -4.81 1.31 -11.28
C GLU A 40 -4.27 0.57 -10.05
N ILE A 41 -4.93 0.72 -8.89
CA ILE A 41 -4.63 -0.05 -7.68
C ILE A 41 -4.80 -1.54 -7.97
N HIS A 42 -5.93 -1.93 -8.56
CA HIS A 42 -6.21 -3.32 -8.93
C HIS A 42 -5.16 -3.87 -9.90
N THR A 43 -4.80 -3.11 -10.95
CA THR A 43 -3.75 -3.53 -11.89
C THR A 43 -2.39 -3.72 -11.22
N HIS A 44 -1.97 -2.82 -10.32
CA HIS A 44 -0.72 -2.97 -9.58
C HIS A 44 -0.72 -4.19 -8.66
N LEU A 45 -1.81 -4.42 -7.92
CA LEU A 45 -1.94 -5.61 -7.07
C LEU A 45 -1.87 -6.90 -7.90
N GLN A 46 -2.53 -6.94 -9.05
CA GLN A 46 -2.45 -8.08 -9.97
C GLN A 46 -1.03 -8.31 -10.49
N ALA A 47 -0.25 -7.26 -10.75
CA ALA A 47 1.14 -7.40 -11.18
C ALA A 47 2.01 -8.00 -10.08
N LEU A 48 1.88 -7.52 -8.83
CA LEU A 48 2.62 -8.05 -7.68
C LEU A 48 2.31 -9.53 -7.39
N LEU A 49 1.08 -9.98 -7.65
CA LEU A 49 0.70 -11.39 -7.50
C LEU A 49 1.31 -12.29 -8.59
N LYS A 50 1.52 -11.75 -9.79
CA LYS A 50 2.13 -12.47 -10.92
C LYS A 50 3.66 -12.52 -10.84
N THR A 51 4.25 -11.59 -10.11
CA THR A 51 5.68 -11.52 -9.84
C THR A 51 5.84 -11.56 -8.32
N PRO A 52 5.66 -12.73 -7.68
CA PRO A 52 5.66 -12.78 -6.22
C PRO A 52 6.98 -12.17 -5.73
N PRO A 53 6.95 -11.03 -5.00
CA PRO A 53 8.13 -10.58 -4.29
C PRO A 53 8.56 -11.72 -3.36
N ILE A 54 9.86 -11.86 -3.10
CA ILE A 54 10.44 -12.91 -2.26
C ILE A 54 9.79 -12.83 -0.87
N TYR A 55 8.65 -13.50 -0.71
CA TYR A 55 7.80 -13.53 0.49
C TYR A 55 8.00 -14.85 1.23
N LEU A 56 8.85 -15.73 0.71
CA LEU A 56 9.07 -17.08 1.24
C LEU A 56 10.18 -17.20 2.29
N ASP A 57 10.82 -16.10 2.72
CA ASP A 57 11.87 -16.17 3.75
C ASP A 57 11.35 -16.14 5.19
N ILE A 58 10.04 -16.27 5.42
CA ILE A 58 9.45 -16.30 6.79
C ILE A 58 8.98 -17.71 7.20
N LEU A 59 9.26 -18.75 6.40
CA LEU A 59 9.08 -20.15 6.82
C LEU A 59 10.44 -20.77 7.16
N GLY A 60 10.90 -20.47 8.38
CA GLY A 60 11.74 -21.36 9.18
C GLY A 60 10.87 -22.15 10.13
#